data_AF-A0A7W6AJA6-F1
#
_entry.id   AF-A0A7W6AJA6-F1
#
_cell.length_a   1.000
_cell.length_b   1.000
_cell.length_c   1.000
_cell.angle_alpha   90.00
_cell.angle_beta   90.00
_cell.angle_gamma   90.00
#
_symmetry.space_group_name_H-M   'P 1'
#
loop_
_entity.id
_entity.type
_entity.pdbx_description
1 polymer ?
#
loop_
_entity_poly.entity_id
_entity_poly.type
_entity_poly.pdbx_seq_one_letter_code
_entity_poly.pdbx_strand_id
1 'polypeptide(L)'
;MSKNRFEQVSEPADDAMTLCLKRDGEKNYGIISCPRSATEGRLPKDYTSDELPLKEAISSAIKLANDFKAPLVVMDPDGLWQTEWGELYRDDES
;
A
#
# COMPACT_ATOMS: atom_id res chain seq x y z
N MET A 1 14.67 17.58 1.43
CA MET A 1 14.25 16.27 1.98
C MET A 1 13.38 15.62 0.92
N SER A 2 13.81 14.51 0.32
CA SER A 2 12.99 13.79 -0.66
C SER A 2 11.76 13.23 0.05
N LYS A 3 10.56 13.61 -0.40
CA LYS A 3 9.32 12.97 0.07
C LYS A 3 9.23 11.57 -0.52
N ASN A 4 8.70 10.60 0.23
CA ASN A 4 8.41 9.28 -0.32
C ASN A 4 7.45 9.43 -1.51
N ARG A 5 7.68 8.66 -2.57
CA ARG A 5 6.82 8.62 -3.75
C ARG A 5 6.20 7.23 -3.83
N PHE A 6 4.89 7.18 -4.04
CA PHE A 6 4.12 5.96 -4.15
C PHE A 6 3.29 5.98 -5.43
N GLU A 7 3.25 4.85 -6.11
CA GLU A 7 2.40 4.64 -7.27
C GLU A 7 0.97 4.35 -6.82
N GLN A 8 0.01 5.00 -7.46
CA GLN A 8 -1.41 4.74 -7.30
C GLN A 8 -1.88 3.80 -8.40
N VAL A 9 -2.47 2.68 -8.00
CA VAL A 9 -3.04 1.69 -8.90
C VAL A 9 -4.55 1.55 -8.65
N SER A 10 -5.28 1.09 -9.67
CA SER A 10 -6.72 0.80 -9.57
C SER A 10 -7.01 -0.62 -9.08
N GLU A 11 -6.07 -1.54 -9.22
CA GLU A 11 -6.19 -2.95 -8.87
C GLU A 11 -4.92 -3.45 -8.16
N PRO A 12 -5.02 -4.47 -7.29
CA PRO A 12 -3.85 -5.06 -6.67
C PRO A 12 -2.88 -5.64 -7.71
N ALA A 13 -1.58 -5.44 -7.52
CA ALA A 13 -0.56 -6.01 -8.38
C ALA A 13 -0.01 -7.32 -7.79
N ASP A 14 0.22 -8.33 -8.64
CA ASP A 14 0.72 -9.65 -8.22
C ASP A 14 2.22 -9.66 -7.87
N ASP A 15 2.94 -8.62 -8.25
CA ASP A 15 4.38 -8.42 -8.05
C ASP A 15 4.71 -7.28 -7.06
N ALA A 16 3.69 -6.67 -6.44
CA ALA A 16 3.87 -5.63 -5.44
C ALA A 16 3.01 -5.84 -4.18
N MET A 17 3.47 -5.29 -3.06
CA MET A 17 2.62 -5.07 -1.90
C MET A 17 1.64 -3.93 -2.20
N THR A 18 0.38 -4.14 -1.87
CA THR A 18 -0.69 -3.16 -2.07
C THR A 18 -1.18 -2.65 -0.71
N LEU A 19 -1.12 -1.34 -0.50
CA LEU A 19 -1.85 -0.65 0.56
C LEU A 19 -3.18 -0.16 0.00
N CYS A 20 -4.28 -0.73 0.45
CA CYS A 20 -5.62 -0.27 0.06
C CYS A 20 -6.22 0.61 1.16
N LEU A 21 -6.53 1.86 0.82
CA LEU A 21 -7.24 2.80 1.69
C LEU A 21 -8.73 2.76 1.34
N LYS A 22 -9.59 2.58 2.34
CA LYS A 22 -11.04 2.45 2.14
C LYS A 22 -11.82 3.27 3.16
N ARG A 23 -12.99 3.74 2.72
CA ARG A 23 -14.02 4.31 3.57
C ARG A 23 -15.22 3.36 3.64
N ASP A 24 -15.66 3.07 4.87
CA ASP A 24 -16.93 2.40 5.15
C ASP A 24 -17.75 3.26 6.11
N GLY A 25 -18.76 3.96 5.58
CA GLY A 25 -19.52 4.98 6.31
C GLY A 25 -18.61 6.10 6.83
N GLU A 26 -18.55 6.25 8.17
CA GLU A 26 -17.69 7.22 8.84
C GLU A 26 -16.28 6.67 9.17
N LYS A 27 -16.06 5.37 8.97
CA LYS A 27 -14.79 4.70 9.29
C LYS A 27 -13.87 4.77 8.07
N ASN A 28 -12.67 5.31 8.27
CA ASN A 28 -11.59 5.21 7.30
C ASN A 28 -10.52 4.24 7.82
N TYR A 29 -10.10 3.30 6.99
CA TYR A 29 -9.12 2.29 7.35
C TYR A 29 -8.25 1.90 6.15
N GLY A 30 -7.13 1.23 6.44
CA GLY A 30 -6.26 0.64 5.44
C GLY A 30 -6.13 -0.86 5.63
N ILE A 31 -5.94 -1.58 4.53
CA ILE A 31 -5.62 -3.00 4.49
C ILE A 31 -4.34 -3.17 3.68
N ILE A 32 -3.41 -3.96 4.18
CA ILE A 32 -2.17 -4.30 3.49
C ILE A 32 -2.31 -5.70 2.92
N SER A 33 -2.12 -5.84 1.62
CA SER A 33 -2.06 -7.14 0.94
C SER A 33 -0.68 -7.30 0.30
N CYS A 34 -0.04 -8.43 0.50
CA CYS A 34 1.25 -8.74 -0.10
C CYS A 34 1.22 -10.17 -0.65
N PRO A 35 1.17 -10.34 -1.98
CA PRO A 35 1.28 -11.65 -2.58
C PRO A 35 2.70 -12.19 -2.36
N ARG A 36 2.82 -13.51 -2.15
CA ARG A 36 4.12 -14.15 -1.91
C ARG A 36 5.10 -13.89 -3.07
N SER A 37 4.60 -13.85 -4.30
CA SER A 37 5.34 -13.57 -5.53
C SER A 37 6.10 -12.24 -5.48
N ALA A 38 5.57 -11.22 -4.79
CA ALA A 38 6.19 -9.90 -4.66
C ALA A 38 7.44 -9.86 -3.76
N THR A 39 7.74 -10.94 -3.03
CA THR A 39 8.75 -10.93 -1.95
C THR A 39 9.95 -11.84 -2.19
N GLU A 40 10.11 -12.37 -3.42
CA GLU A 40 11.18 -13.30 -3.80
C GLU A 40 11.35 -14.48 -2.82
N GLY A 41 10.24 -14.94 -2.22
CA GLY A 41 10.24 -16.06 -1.27
C GLY A 41 10.49 -15.70 0.20
N ARG A 42 10.52 -14.41 0.57
CA ARG A 42 10.61 -13.97 1.99
C ARG A 42 9.32 -14.23 2.76
N LEU A 43 8.16 -14.18 2.09
CA LEU A 43 6.89 -14.60 2.65
C LEU A 43 6.64 -16.10 2.41
N PRO A 44 6.21 -16.87 3.44
CA PRO A 44 5.86 -18.28 3.25
C PRO A 44 4.53 -18.47 2.51
N LYS A 45 3.64 -17.47 2.56
CA LYS A 45 2.32 -17.42 1.92
C LYS A 45 1.91 -15.96 1.74
N ASP A 46 0.86 -15.73 0.97
CA ASP A 46 0.26 -14.41 0.83
C ASP A 46 -0.12 -13.86 2.21
N TYR A 47 0.09 -12.56 2.36
CA TYR A 47 -0.19 -11.83 3.59
C TYR A 47 -1.32 -10.83 3.35
N THR A 48 -2.28 -10.80 4.26
CA THR A 48 -3.30 -9.76 4.33
C THR A 48 -3.42 -9.35 5.80
N SER A 49 -3.37 -8.05 6.06
CA SER A 49 -3.58 -7.51 7.41
C SER A 49 -5.07 -7.46 7.76
N ASP A 50 -5.36 -7.30 9.06
CA ASP A 50 -6.66 -6.78 9.49
C ASP A 50 -6.84 -5.31 9.07
N GLU A 51 -8.02 -4.75 9.31
CA GLU A 51 -8.28 -3.33 9.12
C GLU A 51 -7.49 -2.49 10.13
N LEU A 52 -6.69 -1.57 9.62
CA LEU A 52 -5.85 -0.69 10.43
C LEU A 52 -6.31 0.78 10.28
N PRO A 53 -6.17 1.63 11.31
CA PRO A 53 -6.28 3.08 11.15
C PRO A 53 -5.33 3.58 10.05
N LEU A 54 -5.74 4.56 9.24
CA LEU A 54 -4.98 5.00 8.05
C LEU A 54 -3.49 5.27 8.31
N LYS A 55 -3.19 6.00 9.38
CA LYS A 55 -1.80 6.35 9.75
C LYS A 55 -0.97 5.12 10.11
N GLU A 56 -1.58 4.17 10.82
CA GLU A 56 -0.94 2.91 11.18
C GLU A 56 -0.73 2.05 9.93
N ALA A 57 -1.74 1.94 9.06
CA ALA A 57 -1.66 1.20 7.81
C ALA A 57 -0.50 1.68 6.91
N ILE A 58 -0.36 2.99 6.71
CA ILE A 58 0.76 3.59 5.95
C ILE A 58 2.11 3.21 6.58
N SER A 59 2.26 3.43 7.88
CA SER A 59 3.53 3.18 8.57
C SER A 59 3.93 1.70 8.55
N SER A 60 2.95 0.80 8.71
CA SER A 60 3.14 -0.64 8.67
C SER A 60 3.45 -1.11 7.25
N ALA A 61 2.76 -0.58 6.23
CA ALA A 61 3.02 -0.91 4.83
C ALA A 61 4.45 -0.54 4.42
N ILE A 62 4.92 0.67 4.75
CA ILE A 62 6.29 1.11 4.46
C ILE A 62 7.31 0.21 5.14
N LYS A 63 7.07 -0.13 6.42
CA LYS A 63 7.97 -1.01 7.16
C LYS A 63 8.05 -2.40 6.54
N LEU A 64 6.89 -3.02 6.27
CA LEU A 64 6.81 -4.36 5.68
C LEU A 64 7.40 -4.40 4.26
N ALA A 65 7.13 -3.38 3.44
CA ALA A 65 7.71 -3.27 2.10
C ALA A 65 9.24 -3.23 2.16
N ASN A 66 9.82 -2.47 3.09
CA ASN A 66 11.26 -2.43 3.31
C ASN A 66 11.81 -3.78 3.82
N ASP A 67 11.15 -4.40 4.80
CA ASP A 67 11.56 -5.69 5.38
C ASP A 67 11.54 -6.81 4.34
N PHE A 68 10.50 -6.83 3.49
CA PHE A 68 10.33 -7.82 2.42
C PHE A 68 10.98 -7.42 1.10
N LYS A 69 11.57 -6.23 1.00
CA LYS A 69 12.09 -5.66 -0.26
C LYS A 69 11.06 -5.74 -1.40
N ALA A 70 9.78 -5.58 -1.07
CA ALA A 70 8.69 -5.61 -2.02
C ALA A 70 8.38 -4.19 -2.50
N PRO A 71 8.07 -3.98 -3.79
CA PRO A 71 7.48 -2.73 -4.25
C PRO A 71 6.19 -2.44 -3.48
N LEU A 72 5.90 -1.17 -3.20
CA LEU A 72 4.68 -0.75 -2.51
C LEU A 72 3.87 0.17 -3.42
N VAL A 73 2.68 -0.31 -3.79
CA VAL A 73 1.66 0.45 -4.52
C VAL A 73 0.49 0.78 -3.61
N VAL A 74 -0.25 1.83 -3.95
CA VAL A 74 -1.37 2.33 -3.15
C VAL A 74 -2.65 2.27 -3.98
N MET A 75 -3.68 1.65 -3.44
CA MET A 75 -5.04 1.76 -3.94
C MET A 75 -5.81 2.74 -3.07
N ASP A 76 -6.25 3.84 -3.66
CA ASP A 76 -7.02 4.86 -2.94
C ASP A 76 -8.27 5.27 -3.75
N PRO A 77 -9.29 4.38 -3.84
CA PRO A 77 -10.53 4.68 -4.54
C PRO A 77 -11.35 5.81 -3.88
N ASP A 78 -11.16 6.03 -2.58
CA ASP A 78 -11.95 6.97 -1.77
C ASP A 78 -11.25 8.33 -1.55
N GLY A 79 -10.05 8.53 -2.11
CA GLY A 79 -9.29 9.78 -2.00
C GLY A 79 -8.85 10.11 -0.56
N LEU A 80 -8.45 9.09 0.20
CA LEU A 80 -8.04 9.17 1.61
C LEU A 80 -6.55 9.50 1.79
N TRP A 81 -5.76 9.51 0.71
CA TRP A 81 -4.35 9.85 0.76
C TRP A 81 -4.10 11.25 1.32
N GLN A 82 -3.11 11.38 2.20
CA GLN A 82 -2.67 12.66 2.72
C GLN A 82 -1.28 13.02 2.20
N THR A 83 -1.12 14.24 1.70
CA THR A 83 0.13 14.74 1.10
C THR A 83 1.30 14.85 2.09
N GLU A 84 1.03 14.74 3.39
CA GLU A 84 2.05 14.59 4.44
C GLU A 84 2.73 13.21 4.42
N TRP A 85 2.06 12.16 3.92
CA TRP A 85 2.61 10.80 3.85
C TRP A 85 3.58 10.62 2.67
N GLY A 86 3.37 11.40 1.61
CA GLY A 86 4.20 11.35 0.42
C GLY A 86 3.49 11.93 -0.80
N GLU A 87 4.19 11.86 -1.92
CA GLU A 87 3.62 12.09 -3.25
C GLU A 87 2.97 10.80 -3.72
N LEU A 88 1.71 10.90 -4.15
CA LEU A 88 0.98 9.82 -4.79
C LEU A 88 0.89 10.16 -6.26
N TYR A 89 1.49 9.35 -7.13
CA TYR A 89 1.49 9.54 -8.57
C TYR A 89 0.80 8.35 -9.25
N ARG A 90 0.18 8.58 -10.41
CA ARG A 90 -0.24 7.51 -11.30
C ARG A 90 0.76 7.41 -12.43
N ASP A 91 1.25 6.21 -12.70
CA ASP A 91 1.86 5.91 -14.00
C ASP A 91 0.70 5.71 -15.00
N ASP A 92 0.03 6.81 -15.34
CA ASP A 92 -0.82 6.85 -16.53
C ASP A 92 0.14 6.82 -17.74
N GLU A 93 0.30 5.61 -18.28
CA GLU A 93 0.89 5.19 -19.56
C GLU A 93 1.89 6.13 -20.29
N SER A 94 3.05 5.56 -20.63
CA SER A 94 3.84 6.00 -21.80
C SER A 94 3.11 5.72 -23.11
#